data_AF-A0A850SZ02-F1
#
_entry.id   AF-A0A850SZ02-F1
#
_cell.length_a   1.000
_cell.length_b   1.000
_cell.length_c   1.000
_cell.angle_alpha   90.00
_cell.angle_beta   90.00
_cell.angle_gamma   90.00
#
_symmetry.space_group_name_H-M   'P 1'
#
loop_
_entity.id
_entity.type
_entity.pdbx_description
1 polymer ?
#
loop_
_entity_poly.entity_id
_entity_poly.type
_entity_poly.pdbx_seq_one_letter_code
_entity_poly.pdbx_strand_id
1 'polypeptide(L)'
;EPIIEAKIVRAGSSGLMAAVLGPGMRAVTMRITPETGVSGFVLPGDRVDIYYSETNNNNVTKTELLLEDVRVLAINTVYSENPEAPVIEGANATVELSPSDAEYFITTRASRGEMSFALRSVFTPEEGQTQARRDGSVKVIRYGRS
;
A
#
# COMPACT_ATOMS: atom_id res chain seq x y z
N GLU A 1 8.22 -24.76 34.68
CA GLU A 1 8.84 -24.51 33.35
C GLU A 1 9.08 -23.01 33.22
N PRO A 2 10.25 -22.55 32.72
CA PRO A 2 10.49 -21.12 32.60
C PRO A 2 9.72 -20.57 31.40
N ILE A 3 9.04 -19.44 31.61
CA ILE A 3 8.46 -18.66 30.52
C ILE A 3 9.64 -18.08 29.74
N ILE A 4 9.81 -18.55 28.52
CA ILE A 4 10.84 -18.08 27.59
C ILE A 4 10.52 -16.62 27.25
N GLU A 5 11.31 -15.67 27.76
CA GLU A 5 11.24 -14.23 27.46
C GLU A 5 11.40 -13.91 25.96
N ALA A 6 11.65 -14.92 25.11
CA ALA A 6 11.60 -14.84 23.66
C ALA A 6 10.24 -14.41 23.09
N LYS A 7 9.18 -14.26 23.91
CA LYS A 7 7.84 -13.84 23.48
C LYS A 7 7.64 -12.31 23.45
N ILE A 8 8.65 -11.51 23.79
CA ILE A 8 8.63 -10.05 23.61
C ILE A 8 9.64 -9.67 22.51
N VAL A 9 9.36 -10.12 21.29
CA VAL A 9 10.13 -9.70 20.11
C VAL A 9 9.66 -8.31 19.72
N ARG A 10 10.51 -7.31 19.96
CA ARG A 10 10.28 -5.93 19.50
C ARG A 10 10.18 -5.93 17.97
N ALA A 11 9.04 -5.48 17.44
CA ALA A 11 8.89 -5.13 16.04
C ALA A 11 10.00 -4.12 15.67
N GLY A 12 10.94 -4.52 14.79
CA GLY A 12 12.03 -3.64 14.34
C GLY A 12 13.42 -4.26 14.20
N SER A 13 13.63 -5.52 14.61
CA SER A 13 14.91 -6.20 14.35
C SER A 13 14.98 -6.69 12.90
N SER A 14 15.78 -6.01 12.07
CA SER A 14 15.90 -6.25 10.62
C SER A 14 16.27 -7.69 10.23
N GLY A 15 16.88 -8.46 11.14
CA GLY A 15 17.26 -9.86 10.92
C GLY A 15 16.12 -10.89 11.03
N LEU A 16 14.91 -10.49 11.44
CA LEU A 16 13.78 -11.40 11.70
C LEU A 16 12.61 -11.29 10.72
N MET A 17 12.62 -10.36 9.77
CA MET A 17 11.55 -10.25 8.76
C MET A 17 11.36 -11.54 7.96
N ALA A 18 12.46 -12.22 7.62
CA ALA A 18 12.42 -13.53 6.95
C ALA A 18 11.71 -14.61 7.80
N ALA A 19 11.72 -14.49 9.13
CA ALA A 19 11.05 -15.41 10.05
C ALA A 19 9.56 -15.06 10.27
N VAL A 20 9.12 -13.84 9.91
CA VAL A 20 7.72 -13.40 10.00
C VAL A 20 6.94 -13.76 8.74
N LEU A 21 7.65 -13.93 7.61
CA LEU A 21 7.05 -14.28 6.33
C LEU A 21 6.38 -15.66 6.37
N GLY A 22 5.22 -15.75 5.74
CA GLY A 22 4.59 -17.03 5.41
C GLY A 22 5.54 -17.90 4.57
N PRO A 23 5.48 -19.25 4.70
CA PRO A 23 6.33 -20.13 3.90
C PRO A 23 6.19 -19.86 2.39
N GLY A 24 7.31 -19.53 1.73
CA GLY A 24 7.33 -19.23 0.30
C GLY A 24 6.90 -17.81 -0.08
N MET A 25 6.60 -16.93 0.88
CA MET A 25 6.26 -15.53 0.62
C MET A 25 7.51 -14.64 0.56
N ARG A 26 7.37 -13.45 -0.05
CA ARG A 26 8.41 -12.43 -0.19
C ARG A 26 7.92 -11.13 0.43
N ALA A 27 8.82 -10.43 1.12
CA ALA A 27 8.59 -9.06 1.55
C ALA A 27 9.00 -8.09 0.44
N VAL A 28 8.13 -7.17 0.05
CA VAL A 28 8.44 -6.11 -0.92
C VAL A 28 8.05 -4.76 -0.33
N THR A 29 8.89 -3.74 -0.53
CA THR A 29 8.69 -2.40 0.01
C THR A 29 8.38 -1.38 -1.08
N MET A 30 7.42 -0.49 -0.82
CA MET A 30 7.18 0.71 -1.61
C MET A 30 7.13 1.96 -0.74
N ARG A 31 7.45 3.11 -1.35
CA ARG A 31 7.23 4.42 -0.74
C ARG A 31 5.76 4.76 -0.81
N ILE A 32 5.25 5.35 0.26
CA ILE A 32 3.90 5.89 0.39
C ILE A 32 3.96 7.32 0.93
N THR A 33 2.91 8.08 0.67
CA THR A 33 2.60 9.40 1.19
C THR A 33 1.31 9.31 2.03
N PRO A 34 0.88 10.37 2.73
CA PRO A 34 -0.42 10.36 3.41
C PRO A 34 -1.58 10.07 2.45
N GLU A 35 -1.50 10.52 1.19
CA GLU A 35 -2.54 10.29 0.18
C GLU A 35 -2.55 8.83 -0.31
N THR A 36 -1.39 8.27 -0.61
CA THR A 36 -1.27 6.90 -1.15
C THR A 36 -1.29 5.82 -0.07
N GLY A 37 -1.01 6.16 1.18
CA GLY A 37 -0.89 5.24 2.32
C GLY A 37 -2.05 5.30 3.32
N VAL A 38 -3.20 5.89 2.94
CA VAL A 38 -4.38 6.03 3.81
C VAL A 38 -4.06 6.81 5.10
N SER A 39 -3.31 7.92 5.00
CA SER A 39 -3.04 8.88 6.07
C SER A 39 -2.52 8.26 7.39
N GLY A 40 -1.78 7.16 7.30
CA GLY A 40 -1.23 6.47 8.47
C GLY A 40 -2.23 5.60 9.25
N PHE A 41 -3.44 5.38 8.71
CA PHE A 41 -4.41 4.43 9.29
C PHE A 41 -4.03 2.97 9.04
N VAL A 42 -3.17 2.70 8.05
CA VAL A 42 -2.65 1.35 7.79
C VAL A 42 -1.59 0.99 8.82
N LEU A 43 -1.78 -0.12 9.53
CA LEU A 43 -0.86 -0.63 10.54
C LEU A 43 -0.28 -2.00 10.12
N PRO A 44 0.88 -2.40 10.70
CA PRO A 44 1.39 -3.76 10.54
C PRO A 44 0.35 -4.80 10.98
N GLY A 45 0.07 -5.77 10.10
CA GLY A 45 -0.96 -6.79 10.29
C GLY A 45 -2.25 -6.53 9.51
N ASP A 46 -2.50 -5.29 9.08
CA ASP A 46 -3.66 -4.96 8.26
C ASP A 46 -3.58 -5.57 6.87
N ARG A 47 -4.74 -5.62 6.20
CA ARG A 47 -4.85 -5.99 4.80
C ARG A 47 -5.28 -4.81 3.95
N VAL A 48 -4.66 -4.67 2.79
CA VAL A 48 -4.92 -3.59 1.85
C VAL A 48 -5.13 -4.17 0.45
N ASP A 49 -5.92 -3.46 -0.35
CA ASP A 49 -5.85 -3.59 -1.80
C ASP A 49 -4.84 -2.57 -2.32
N ILE A 50 -4.10 -2.93 -3.36
CA ILE A 50 -3.11 -2.07 -4.00
C ILE A 50 -3.65 -1.71 -5.39
N TYR A 51 -3.83 -0.43 -5.63
CA TYR A 51 -4.23 0.11 -6.93
C TYR A 51 -3.04 0.74 -7.63
N TYR A 52 -3.03 0.68 -8.95
CA TYR A 52 -2.07 1.37 -9.80
C TYR A 52 -2.81 2.38 -10.68
N SER A 53 -2.36 3.63 -10.66
CA SER A 53 -2.91 4.73 -11.45
C SER A 53 -1.86 5.27 -12.41
N GLU A 54 -2.20 5.37 -13.69
CA GLU A 54 -1.33 5.92 -14.72
C GLU A 54 -2.07 6.99 -15.52
N THR A 55 -1.39 8.12 -15.73
CA THR A 55 -1.91 9.23 -16.52
C THR A 55 -1.28 9.21 -17.90
N ASN A 56 -2.10 9.06 -18.94
CA ASN A 56 -1.62 9.06 -20.31
C ASN A 56 -1.31 10.48 -20.82
N ASN A 57 -0.74 10.56 -22.03
CA ASN A 57 -0.38 11.84 -22.67
C ASN A 57 -1.58 12.79 -22.91
N ASN A 58 -2.81 12.27 -22.90
CA ASN A 58 -4.03 13.06 -23.04
C ASN A 58 -4.55 13.58 -21.68
N ASN A 59 -3.75 13.43 -20.61
CA ASN A 59 -4.09 13.80 -19.24
C ASN A 59 -5.34 13.06 -18.71
N VAL A 60 -5.53 11.82 -19.16
CA VAL A 60 -6.56 10.90 -18.66
C VAL A 60 -5.87 9.89 -17.74
N THR A 61 -6.31 9.85 -16.48
CA THR A 61 -5.84 8.88 -15.49
C THR A 61 -6.69 7.62 -15.55
N LYS A 62 -6.04 6.47 -15.71
CA LYS A 62 -6.65 5.15 -15.57
C LYS A 62 -6.15 4.52 -14.28
N THR A 63 -7.06 3.99 -13.47
CA THR A 63 -6.74 3.26 -12.24
C THR A 63 -7.24 1.82 -12.36
N GLU A 64 -6.40 0.87 -11.95
CA GLU A 64 -6.75 -0.55 -11.92
C GLU A 64 -6.28 -1.20 -10.61
N LEU A 65 -6.99 -2.24 -10.18
CA LEU A 65 -6.61 -3.05 -9.04
C LEU A 65 -5.40 -3.88 -9.44
N LEU A 66 -4.30 -3.69 -8.73
CA LEU A 66 -3.04 -4.39 -8.98
C LEU A 66 -2.99 -5.70 -8.20
N LEU A 67 -3.25 -5.63 -6.89
CA LEU A 67 -3.23 -6.77 -5.99
C LEU A 67 -4.32 -6.59 -4.94
N GLU A 68 -5.01 -7.67 -4.60
CA GLU A 68 -6.05 -7.69 -3.58
C GLU A 68 -5.60 -8.38 -2.30
N ASP A 69 -6.20 -7.99 -1.17
CA ASP A 69 -6.05 -8.67 0.12
C ASP A 69 -4.60 -8.83 0.62
N VAL A 70 -3.74 -7.87 0.29
CA VAL A 70 -2.31 -7.91 0.61
C VAL A 70 -2.06 -7.57 2.07
N ARG A 71 -1.31 -8.43 2.77
CA ARG A 71 -0.93 -8.20 4.17
C ARG A 71 0.23 -7.20 4.28
N VAL A 72 0.06 -6.21 5.14
CA VAL A 72 1.11 -5.24 5.50
C VAL A 72 1.95 -5.82 6.63
N LEU A 73 3.27 -5.87 6.42
CA LEU A 73 4.24 -6.38 7.40
C LEU A 73 4.83 -5.28 8.26
N ALA A 74 5.09 -4.11 7.68
CA ALA A 74 5.67 -2.99 8.39
C ALA A 74 5.37 -1.66 7.71
N ILE A 75 5.27 -0.60 8.51
CA ILE A 75 5.30 0.80 8.07
C ILE A 75 6.51 1.45 8.73
N ASN A 76 7.35 2.13 7.95
CA ASN A 76 8.52 2.84 8.44
C ASN A 76 8.50 4.29 7.94
N THR A 77 8.35 5.24 8.85
CA THR A 77 8.35 6.67 8.53
C THR A 77 9.76 7.13 8.16
N VAL A 78 9.88 7.87 7.06
CA VAL A 78 11.14 8.45 6.62
C VAL A 78 11.18 9.89 7.13
N TYR A 79 11.93 10.12 8.21
CA TYR A 79 12.15 11.47 8.72
C TYR A 79 13.23 12.16 7.88
N SER A 80 12.97 13.40 7.46
CA SER A 80 14.01 14.28 6.93
C SER A 80 14.76 14.89 8.11
N GLU A 81 16.09 14.71 8.15
CA GLU A 81 16.95 15.30 9.18
C GLU A 81 17.28 16.78 8.94
N ASN A 82 16.87 17.34 7.80
CA ASN A 82 17.13 18.75 7.47
C ASN A 82 15.93 19.63 7.87
N PRO A 83 16.06 20.50 8.89
CA PRO A 83 14.99 21.40 9.34
C PRO A 83 14.64 22.51 8.35
N GLU A 84 15.48 22.78 7.34
CA GLU A 84 15.19 23.75 6.26
C GLU A 84 14.59 23.09 5.01
N ALA A 85 14.64 21.76 4.91
CA ALA A 85 13.97 21.05 3.82
C ALA A 85 12.47 20.93 4.14
N PRO A 86 11.57 21.06 3.14
CA PRO A 86 10.18 20.72 3.35
C PRO A 86 10.09 19.30 3.91
N VAL A 87 9.40 19.14 5.04
CA VAL A 87 9.16 17.81 5.64
C VAL A 87 8.37 17.01 4.62
N ILE A 88 9.05 16.16 3.87
CA ILE A 88 8.38 15.17 3.04
C ILE A 88 7.93 14.09 4.02
N GLU A 89 6.68 14.16 4.46
CA GLU A 89 6.03 13.09 5.22
C GLU A 89 5.86 11.88 4.30
N GLY A 90 6.94 11.13 4.09
CA GLY A 90 6.93 9.88 3.35
C GLY A 90 7.10 8.73 4.33
N ALA A 91 6.41 7.62 4.08
CA ALA A 91 6.69 6.37 4.77
C ALA A 91 7.03 5.28 3.74
N ASN A 92 7.62 4.19 4.21
CA ASN A 92 7.81 2.97 3.46
C ASN A 92 6.86 1.92 4.01
N ALA A 93 6.05 1.34 3.14
CA ALA A 93 5.22 0.19 3.47
C ALA A 93 5.87 -1.07 2.93
N THR A 94 6.00 -2.09 3.78
CA THR A 94 6.47 -3.43 3.41
C THR A 94 5.29 -4.38 3.43
N VAL A 95 5.08 -5.11 2.35
CA VAL A 95 3.96 -6.03 2.15
C VAL A 95 4.45 -7.45 1.90
N GLU A 96 3.61 -8.43 2.23
CA GLU A 96 3.84 -9.86 2.00
C GLU A 96 3.18 -10.31 0.70
N LEU A 97 3.97 -10.81 -0.25
CA LEU A 97 3.52 -11.20 -1.59
C LEU A 97 3.96 -12.61 -1.96
N SER A 98 3.21 -13.26 -2.85
CA SER A 98 3.66 -14.49 -3.51
C SER A 98 4.84 -14.18 -4.44
N PRO A 99 5.60 -15.20 -4.91
CA PRO A 99 6.71 -14.96 -5.82
C PRO A 99 6.30 -14.27 -7.12
N SER A 100 5.18 -14.69 -7.72
CA SER A 100 4.64 -14.10 -8.94
C SER A 100 4.13 -12.68 -8.72
N ASP A 101 3.45 -12.44 -7.59
CA ASP A 101 2.93 -11.11 -7.27
C ASP A 101 4.07 -10.14 -6.95
N ALA A 102 5.15 -10.61 -6.33
CA ALA A 102 6.34 -9.81 -6.09
C ALA A 102 7.00 -9.37 -7.40
N GLU A 103 7.14 -10.28 -8.37
CA GLU A 103 7.68 -9.94 -9.71
C GLU A 103 6.79 -8.91 -10.42
N TYR A 104 5.48 -9.14 -10.42
CA TYR A 104 4.51 -8.23 -11.03
C TYR A 104 4.55 -6.85 -10.36
N PHE A 105 4.52 -6.82 -9.03
CA PHE A 105 4.61 -5.60 -8.24
C PHE A 105 5.89 -4.82 -8.53
N ILE A 106 7.05 -5.49 -8.54
CA ILE A 106 8.35 -4.84 -8.79
C ILE A 106 8.39 -4.25 -10.19
N THR A 107 7.87 -4.97 -11.19
CA THR A 107 7.82 -4.52 -12.58
C THR A 107 6.89 -3.32 -12.75
N THR A 108 5.69 -3.37 -12.19
CA THR A 108 4.73 -2.24 -12.25
C THR A 108 5.21 -1.05 -11.43
N ARG A 109 5.96 -1.24 -10.34
CA ARG A 109 6.51 -0.10 -9.57
C ARG A 109 7.58 0.65 -10.35
N ALA A 110 8.24 -0.01 -11.30
CA ALA A 110 9.24 0.61 -12.16
C ALA A 110 8.63 1.41 -13.34
N SER A 111 7.32 1.33 -13.58
CA SER A 111 6.65 2.07 -14.65
C SER A 111 6.29 3.51 -14.23
N ARG A 112 5.74 4.29 -15.17
CA ARG A 112 5.38 5.71 -14.98
C ARG A 112 3.97 5.87 -14.41
N GLY A 113 3.71 5.29 -13.24
CA GLY A 113 2.45 5.47 -12.53
C GLY A 113 2.63 5.52 -11.02
N GLU A 114 1.52 5.60 -10.31
CA GLU A 114 1.47 5.73 -8.86
C GLU A 114 0.70 4.55 -8.25
N MET A 115 1.25 3.96 -7.19
CA MET A 115 0.58 2.92 -6.42
C MET A 115 -0.07 3.54 -5.17
N SER A 116 -1.30 3.14 -4.89
CA SER A 116 -2.03 3.57 -3.70
C SER A 116 -2.70 2.40 -2.98
N PHE A 117 -2.83 2.52 -1.67
CA PHE A 117 -3.50 1.55 -0.83
C PHE A 117 -4.98 1.91 -0.64
N ALA A 118 -5.81 0.89 -0.61
CA ALA A 118 -7.15 0.94 -0.04
C ALA A 118 -7.19 -0.02 1.15
N LEU A 119 -7.38 0.52 2.36
CA LEU A 119 -7.46 -0.29 3.58
C LEU A 119 -8.73 -1.15 3.57
N ARG A 120 -8.57 -2.46 3.76
CA ARG A 120 -9.71 -3.39 3.81
C ARG A 120 -10.35 -3.36 5.17
N SER A 121 -11.67 -3.41 5.18
CA SER A 121 -12.44 -3.64 6.40
C SER A 121 -12.11 -5.04 6.95
N VAL A 122 -11.89 -5.12 8.26
CA VAL A 122 -11.81 -6.40 8.98
C VAL A 122 -13.16 -7.11 9.11
N PHE A 123 -14.26 -6.36 8.91
CA PHE A 123 -15.61 -6.89 8.92
C PHE A 123 -16.03 -7.31 7.52
N THR A 124 -16.54 -8.53 7.40
CA THR A 124 -17.19 -9.01 6.18
C THR A 124 -18.56 -8.35 6.05
N PRO A 125 -18.92 -7.83 4.86
CA PRO A 125 -20.26 -7.30 4.63
C PRO A 125 -21.30 -8.43 4.79
N GLU A 126 -22.42 -8.12 5.44
CA GLU A 126 -23.57 -9.03 5.46
C GLU A 126 -24.15 -9.17 4.05
N GLU A 127 -24.65 -10.37 3.72
CA GLU A 127 -25.25 -10.66 2.40
C GLU A 127 -26.31 -9.60 2.05
N GLY A 128 -26.10 -8.89 0.93
CA GLY A 128 -27.03 -7.86 0.43
C GLY A 128 -26.63 -6.39 0.68
N GLN A 129 -25.54 -6.11 1.39
CA GLN A 129 -25.10 -4.73 1.68
C GLN A 129 -24.07 -4.13 0.69
N THR A 130 -23.61 -4.90 -0.31
CA THR A 130 -22.68 -4.36 -1.33
C THR A 130 -23.44 -3.41 -2.27
N GLN A 131 -23.44 -2.11 -1.94
CA GLN A 131 -24.01 -1.10 -2.81
C GLN A 131 -23.18 -1.00 -4.09
N ALA A 132 -23.70 -1.51 -5.20
CA ALA A 132 -23.16 -1.24 -6.52
C ALA A 132 -23.40 0.24 -6.87
N ARG A 133 -22.37 1.08 -6.73
CA ARG A 133 -22.28 2.43 -7.32
C ARG A 133 -20.82 2.67 -7.72
N ARG A 134 -20.47 2.96 -8.97
CA ARG A 134 -21.05 3.95 -9.89
C ARG A 134 -21.15 3.42 -11.33
N ASP A 135 -22.33 3.58 -11.95
CA ASP A 135 -22.43 3.86 -13.39
C ASP A 135 -22.35 5.39 -13.52
N GLY A 136 -21.24 5.90 -14.06
CA GLY A 136 -20.93 7.32 -13.99
C GLY A 136 -19.86 7.70 -15.01
N SER A 137 -20.32 8.02 -16.22
CA SER A 137 -19.53 8.66 -17.26
C SER A 137 -18.84 9.92 -16.72
N VAL A 138 -17.54 9.86 -16.50
CA VAL A 138 -16.73 11.02 -16.15
C VAL A 138 -16.58 11.90 -17.41
N LYS A 139 -17.51 12.82 -17.62
CA LYS A 139 -17.39 13.86 -18.65
C LYS A 139 -16.51 14.99 -18.10
N VAL A 140 -15.23 14.97 -18.44
CA VAL A 140 -14.30 16.06 -18.13
C VAL A 140 -14.76 17.32 -18.88
N ILE A 141 -15.37 18.27 -18.17
CA ILE A 141 -15.67 19.60 -18.71
C ILE A 141 -14.43 20.46 -18.56
N ARG A 142 -13.74 20.70 -19.68
CA ARG A 142 -12.64 21.65 -19.77
C ARG A 142 -13.23 23.07 -19.84
N TYR A 143 -13.28 23.77 -18.71
CA TYR A 143 -13.49 25.23 -18.72
C TYR A 143 -12.21 25.91 -19.18
N GLY A 144 -12.33 26.74 -20.22
CA GLY A 144 -11.21 27.36 -20.92
C GLY A 144 -10.62 28.61 -20.23
N ARG A 145 -9.67 29.23 -20.93
CA ARG A 145 -9.57 30.69 -21.03
C ARG A 145 -9.05 31.06 -22.43
N SER A 146 -9.65 32.15 -22.91
CA SER A 146 -9.42 32.94 -24.12
C SER A 146 -7.97 33.15 -24.50
#